data_AF-A0A2D5MUR0-F1
#
_entry.id   AF-A0A2D5MUR0-F1
#
_cell.length_a   1.000
_cell.length_b   1.000
_cell.length_c   1.000
_cell.angle_alpha   90.00
_cell.angle_beta   90.00
_cell.angle_gamma   90.00
#
_symmetry.space_group_name_H-M   'P 1'
#
loop_
_entity.id
_entity.type
_entity.pdbx_description
1 polymer ?
#
loop_
_entity_poly.entity_id
_entity_poly.type
_entity_poly.pdbx_seq_one_letter_code
_entity_poly.pdbx_strand_id
1 'polypeptide(L)'
;MSTEQKPKTIDPGPLDGADANGDGHISAEELEMHMEFKRKELEDADAQRDAMRKMTWFALFGMLLYPAIILITTILGQDKAAQLISDIAPTYFVSISVLVAAFFGADAVKGKTPSKK
;
A
#
# COMPACT_ATOMS: atom_id res chain seq x y z
N MET A 1 -25.57 -38.13 -36.25
CA MET A 1 -26.33 -37.21 -35.38
C MET A 1 -25.34 -36.19 -34.85
N SER A 2 -25.32 -35.00 -35.45
CA SER A 2 -24.44 -33.92 -35.03
C SER A 2 -25.06 -33.29 -33.79
N THR A 3 -24.49 -33.56 -32.63
CA THR A 3 -24.88 -32.92 -31.37
C THR A 3 -24.49 -31.45 -31.44
N GLU A 4 -25.46 -30.55 -31.65
CA GLU A 4 -25.31 -29.12 -31.37
C GLU A 4 -24.92 -28.96 -29.89
N GLN A 5 -23.66 -28.65 -29.64
CA GLN A 5 -23.22 -28.26 -28.30
C GLN A 5 -23.69 -26.83 -28.07
N LYS A 6 -24.69 -26.64 -27.19
CA LYS A 6 -25.07 -25.30 -26.73
C LYS A 6 -23.87 -24.64 -26.03
N PRO A 7 -23.55 -23.36 -26.32
CA PRO A 7 -22.48 -22.64 -25.66
C PRO A 7 -22.77 -22.57 -24.15
N LYS A 8 -21.77 -22.88 -23.32
CA LYS A 8 -21.84 -22.74 -21.85
C LYS A 8 -21.43 -21.32 -21.49
N THR A 9 -22.37 -20.54 -20.97
CA THR A 9 -22.14 -19.16 -20.51
C THR A 9 -21.98 -19.11 -18.99
N ILE A 10 -21.28 -18.10 -18.48
CA ILE A 10 -21.11 -17.84 -17.04
C ILE A 10 -21.88 -16.55 -16.70
N ASP A 11 -22.57 -16.54 -15.56
CA ASP A 11 -23.30 -15.36 -15.09
C ASP A 11 -22.33 -14.19 -14.75
N PRO A 12 -22.74 -12.92 -14.96
CA PRO A 12 -21.92 -11.76 -14.63
C PRO A 12 -21.51 -11.75 -13.14
N GLY A 13 -20.23 -11.44 -12.86
CA GLY A 13 -19.68 -11.53 -11.51
C GLY A 13 -18.14 -11.68 -11.48
N PRO A 14 -17.58 -12.80 -10.99
CA PRO A 14 -16.13 -12.93 -10.72
C PRO A 14 -15.22 -12.89 -11.96
N LEU A 15 -15.80 -12.84 -13.16
CA LEU A 15 -15.10 -12.73 -14.44
C LEU A 15 -15.41 -11.40 -15.17
N ASP A 16 -15.92 -10.40 -14.45
CA ASP A 16 -16.09 -9.04 -15.01
C ASP A 16 -14.72 -8.52 -15.48
N GLY A 17 -14.55 -8.43 -16.81
CA GLY A 17 -13.28 -8.05 -17.46
C GLY A 17 -12.50 -9.21 -18.09
N ALA A 18 -12.98 -10.44 -18.02
CA ALA A 18 -12.41 -11.59 -18.75
C ALA A 18 -12.78 -11.60 -20.23
N ASP A 19 -13.93 -11.03 -20.60
CA ASP A 19 -14.35 -10.82 -21.99
C ASP A 19 -13.50 -9.71 -22.61
N ALA A 20 -12.43 -10.10 -23.32
CA ALA A 20 -11.46 -9.17 -23.89
C ALA A 20 -11.91 -8.63 -25.25
N ASN A 21 -12.77 -9.37 -25.96
CA ASN A 21 -13.24 -9.04 -27.30
C ASN A 21 -14.64 -8.37 -27.31
N GLY A 22 -15.38 -8.43 -26.19
CA GLY A 22 -16.69 -7.80 -25.99
C GLY A 22 -17.85 -8.52 -26.66
N ASP A 23 -17.73 -9.82 -26.96
CA ASP A 23 -18.75 -10.62 -27.64
C ASP A 23 -19.81 -11.23 -26.70
N GLY A 24 -19.66 -11.03 -25.38
CA GLY A 24 -20.56 -11.57 -24.35
C GLY A 24 -20.35 -13.05 -24.05
N HIS A 25 -19.31 -13.67 -24.60
CA HIS A 25 -18.94 -15.06 -24.43
C HIS A 25 -17.46 -15.21 -24.10
N ILE A 26 -17.15 -15.53 -22.85
CA ILE A 26 -15.77 -15.78 -22.43
C ILE A 26 -15.28 -17.09 -23.08
N SER A 27 -14.36 -16.96 -24.03
CA SER A 27 -13.67 -18.11 -24.63
C SER A 27 -12.71 -18.77 -23.63
N ALA A 28 -12.29 -20.01 -23.92
CA ALA A 28 -11.35 -20.72 -23.05
C ALA A 28 -9.99 -19.99 -22.92
N GLU A 29 -9.55 -19.35 -24.01
CA GLU A 29 -8.31 -18.57 -24.06
C GLU A 29 -8.41 -17.29 -23.23
N GLU A 30 -9.54 -16.57 -23.31
CA GLU A 30 -9.81 -15.39 -22.49
C GLU A 30 -9.91 -15.71 -21.00
N LEU A 31 -10.52 -16.85 -20.65
CA LEU A 31 -10.57 -17.32 -19.28
C LEU A 31 -9.17 -17.66 -18.75
N GLU A 32 -8.36 -18.39 -19.52
CA GLU A 32 -6.99 -18.74 -19.14
C GLU A 32 -6.14 -17.49 -18.93
N MET A 33 -6.21 -16.55 -19.87
CA MET A 33 -5.51 -15.27 -19.79
C MET A 33 -5.94 -14.44 -18.57
N HIS A 34 -7.24 -14.32 -18.31
CA HIS A 34 -7.76 -13.58 -17.15
C HIS A 34 -7.30 -14.20 -15.82
N MET A 35 -7.27 -15.54 -15.74
CA MET A 35 -6.83 -16.25 -14.54
C MET A 35 -5.32 -16.12 -14.31
N GLU A 36 -4.51 -16.08 -15.38
CA GLU A 36 -3.08 -15.77 -15.28
C GLU A 36 -2.82 -14.35 -14.77
N PHE A 37 -3.55 -13.36 -15.28
CA PHE A 37 -3.44 -11.98 -14.81
C PHE A 37 -3.85 -11.84 -13.35
N LYS A 38 -4.97 -12.46 -12.95
CA LYS A 38 -5.37 -12.44 -11.54
C LYS A 38 -4.39 -13.13 -10.63
N ARG A 39 -3.76 -14.21 -11.07
CA ARG A 39 -2.70 -14.85 -10.30
C ARG A 39 -1.51 -13.92 -10.08
N LYS A 40 -1.00 -13.26 -11.13
CA LYS A 40 0.11 -12.31 -11.01
C LYS A 40 -0.22 -11.12 -10.12
N GLU A 41 -1.44 -10.58 -10.24
CA GLU A 41 -1.90 -9.49 -9.38
C GLU A 41 -1.95 -9.90 -7.90
N LEU A 42 -2.42 -11.12 -7.61
CA LEU A 42 -2.44 -11.66 -6.24
C LEU A 42 -1.01 -11.93 -5.71
N GLU A 43 -0.11 -12.44 -6.56
CA GLU A 43 1.31 -12.62 -6.21
C GLU A 43 1.99 -11.27 -5.90
N ASP A 44 1.74 -10.24 -6.70
CA ASP A 44 2.22 -8.87 -6.46
C ASP A 44 1.62 -8.26 -5.19
N ALA A 45 0.34 -8.48 -4.94
CA ALA A 45 -0.33 -7.98 -3.74
C ALA A 45 0.27 -8.59 -2.45
N ASP A 46 0.54 -9.89 -2.45
CA ASP A 46 1.16 -10.54 -1.29
C ASP A 46 2.62 -10.10 -1.11
N ALA A 47 3.38 -9.91 -2.20
CA ALA A 47 4.73 -9.35 -2.13
C ALA A 47 4.74 -7.92 -1.55
N GLN A 48 3.77 -7.09 -1.94
CA GLN A 48 3.60 -5.75 -1.38
C GLN A 48 3.26 -5.78 0.12
N ARG A 49 2.43 -6.73 0.57
CA ARG A 49 2.06 -6.87 2.00
C ARG A 49 3.27 -7.25 2.85
N ASP A 50 4.10 -8.15 2.36
CA ASP A 50 5.33 -8.53 3.06
C ASP A 50 6.37 -7.41 3.06
N ALA A 51 6.48 -6.66 1.96
CA ALA A 51 7.33 -5.48 1.88
C ALA A 51 6.86 -4.39 2.87
N MET A 52 5.56 -4.09 2.89
CA MET A 52 4.96 -3.15 3.83
C MET A 52 5.23 -3.59 5.27
N ARG A 53 5.06 -4.88 5.61
CA ARG A 53 5.34 -5.39 6.96
C ARG A 53 6.79 -5.13 7.37
N LYS A 54 7.75 -5.46 6.50
CA LYS A 54 9.19 -5.24 6.78
C LYS A 54 9.52 -3.76 6.93
N MET A 55 8.95 -2.90 6.07
CA MET A 55 9.12 -1.45 6.16
C MET A 55 8.52 -0.88 7.46
N THR A 56 7.34 -1.38 7.86
CA THR A 56 6.66 -0.93 9.09
C THR A 56 7.49 -1.27 10.32
N TRP A 57 8.11 -2.46 10.35
CA TRP A 57 9.03 -2.85 11.42
C TRP A 57 10.25 -1.93 11.49
N PHE A 58 10.86 -1.60 10.34
CA PHE A 58 11.98 -0.66 10.29
C PHE A 58 11.58 0.73 10.81
N ALA A 59 10.43 1.25 10.38
CA ALA A 59 9.90 2.53 10.85
C ALA A 59 9.59 2.51 12.36
N LEU A 60 9.04 1.40 12.87
CA LEU A 60 8.77 1.23 14.30
C LEU A 60 10.06 1.27 15.13
N PHE A 61 11.12 0.57 14.71
CA PHE A 61 12.42 0.65 15.36
C PHE A 61 13.00 2.07 15.31
N GLY A 62 12.89 2.75 14.17
CA GLY A 62 13.33 4.14 14.03
C GLY A 62 12.59 5.10 14.97
N MET A 63 11.28 4.90 15.16
CA MET A 63 10.46 5.71 16.07
C MET A 63 10.83 5.45 17.54
N LEU A 64 11.10 4.20 17.92
CA LEU A 64 11.54 3.85 19.28
C LEU A 64 12.98 4.27 19.58
N LEU A 65 13.81 4.52 18.56
CA LEU A 65 15.21 4.88 18.75
C LEU A 65 15.38 6.15 19.57
N TYR A 66 14.56 7.18 19.34
CA TYR A 66 14.68 8.46 20.04
C TYR A 66 14.41 8.33 21.55
N PRO A 67 13.29 7.74 22.02
CA PRO A 67 13.08 7.46 23.44
C PRO A 67 14.11 6.49 24.04
N ALA A 68 14.56 5.49 23.29
CA ALA A 68 15.57 4.54 23.76
C ALA A 68 16.91 5.22 24.06
N ILE A 69 17.34 6.16 23.22
CA ILE A 69 18.57 6.93 23.44
C ILE A 69 18.44 7.81 24.70
N ILE A 70 17.29 8.47 24.91
CA ILE A 70 17.04 9.26 26.13
C ILE A 70 17.16 8.36 27.36
N LEU A 71 16.57 7.16 27.33
CA LEU A 71 16.69 6.21 28.44
C LEU A 71 18.14 5.79 28.69
N ILE A 72 18.91 5.51 27.62
CA ILE A 72 20.32 5.13 27.72
C ILE A 72 21.15 6.28 28.32
N THR A 73 20.97 7.53 27.88
CA THR A 73 21.72 8.67 28.40
C THR A 73 21.41 8.93 29.87
N THR A 74 20.16 8.74 30.30
CA THR A 74 19.78 8.79 31.72
C THR A 74 20.43 7.67 32.53
N ILE A 75 20.46 6.42 32.03
CA ILE A 75 21.13 5.30 32.73
C ILE A 75 22.64 5.54 32.87
N LEU A 76 23.26 6.21 31.89
CA LEU A 76 24.68 6.60 31.93
C LEU A 76 24.96 7.84 32.81
N GLY A 77 23.94 8.40 33.48
CA GLY A 77 24.07 9.57 34.36
C GLY A 77 24.24 10.90 33.60
N GLN A 78 23.91 10.95 32.31
CA GLN A 78 23.98 12.15 31.47
C GLN A 78 22.65 12.91 31.48
N ASP A 79 22.22 13.34 32.67
CA ASP A 79 20.90 13.96 32.89
C ASP A 79 20.71 15.27 32.09
N LYS A 80 21.79 16.03 31.89
CA LYS A 80 21.76 17.28 31.12
C LYS A 80 21.51 17.05 29.63
N ALA A 81 22.13 16.04 29.02
CA ALA A 81 21.86 15.70 27.61
C ALA A 81 20.46 15.10 27.47
N ALA A 82 20.01 14.26 28.41
CA ALA A 82 18.65 13.74 28.40
C ALA A 82 17.61 14.87 28.46
N GLN A 83 17.79 15.85 29.34
CA GLN A 83 16.92 17.04 29.42
C GLN A 83 16.97 17.88 28.14
N LEU A 84 18.16 18.20 27.63
CA LEU A 84 18.29 18.98 26.39
C LEU A 84 17.56 18.30 25.22
N ILE A 85 17.74 16.98 25.07
CA ILE A 85 17.09 16.20 24.01
C ILE A 85 15.57 16.18 24.23
N SER A 86 15.09 16.06 25.47
CA SER A 86 13.66 16.10 25.79
C SER A 86 13.04 17.46 25.51
N ASP A 87 13.73 18.55 25.81
CA ASP A 87 13.20 19.93 25.70
C ASP A 87 12.98 20.35 24.24
N ILE A 88 13.77 19.81 23.31
CA ILE A 88 13.61 20.07 21.87
C ILE A 88 12.53 19.19 21.21
N ALA A 89 12.05 18.14 21.89
CA ALA A 89 11.10 17.18 21.33
C ALA A 89 9.84 17.83 20.74
N PRO A 90 9.15 18.76 21.43
CA PRO A 90 7.93 19.38 20.91
C PRO A 90 8.15 20.10 19.58
N THR A 91 9.28 20.79 19.43
CA THR A 91 9.65 21.51 18.20
C THR A 91 9.82 20.53 17.04
N TYR A 92 10.53 19.42 17.24
CA TYR A 92 10.69 18.39 16.20
C TYR A 92 9.35 17.76 15.79
N PHE A 93 8.48 17.43 16.75
CA PHE A 93 7.17 16.84 16.45
C PHE A 93 6.29 17.79 15.64
N VAL A 94 6.25 19.07 16.01
CA VAL A 94 5.50 20.08 15.27
C VAL A 94 6.06 20.24 13.85
N SER A 95 7.38 20.36 13.69
CA SER A 95 8.01 20.52 12.37
C SER A 95 7.75 19.32 11.45
N ILE A 96 7.88 18.09 11.96
CA ILE A 96 7.61 16.87 11.17
C ILE A 96 6.12 16.77 10.82
N SER A 97 5.21 17.10 11.74
CA SER A 97 3.77 17.08 11.48
C SER A 97 3.39 18.03 10.34
N VAL A 98 4.00 19.22 10.28
CA VAL A 98 3.79 20.18 9.19
C VAL A 98 4.30 19.63 7.85
N LEU A 99 5.50 19.03 7.83
CA LEU A 99 6.05 18.39 6.62
C LEU A 99 5.13 17.27 6.10
N VAL A 100 4.66 16.40 6.99
CA VAL A 100 3.76 15.29 6.65
C VAL A 100 2.40 15.81 6.18
N ALA A 101 1.84 16.82 6.85
CA ALA A 101 0.58 17.44 6.45
C ALA A 101 0.69 18.13 5.09
N ALA A 102 1.82 18.78 4.79
CA ALA A 102 2.06 19.38 3.48
C ALA A 102 2.14 18.32 2.37
N PHE A 103 2.80 17.19 2.64
CA PHE A 103 2.89 16.09 1.68
C PHE A 103 1.53 15.46 1.39
N PHE A 104 0.79 15.06 2.43
CA PHE A 104 -0.55 14.49 2.25
C PHE A 104 -1.56 15.50 1.70
N GLY A 105 -1.44 16.78 2.06
CA GLY A 105 -2.24 17.85 1.48
C GLY A 105 -2.02 18.01 -0.01
N ALA A 106 -0.76 17.96 -0.47
CA ALA A 106 -0.43 18.03 -1.89
C ALA A 106 -0.96 16.82 -2.68
N ASP A 107 -0.82 15.60 -2.15
CA ASP A 107 -1.31 14.39 -2.80
C ASP A 107 -2.85 14.35 -2.90
N ALA A 108 -3.55 14.84 -1.86
CA ALA A 108 -5.02 14.95 -1.88
C ALA A 108 -5.52 15.94 -2.95
N VAL A 109 -4.74 16.96 -3.29
CA VAL A 109 -5.06 17.91 -4.37
C VAL A 109 -4.72 17.34 -5.75
N LYS A 110 -3.62 16.57 -5.89
CA LYS A 110 -3.27 15.89 -7.15
C LYS A 110 -4.35 14.93 -7.64
N GLY A 111 -4.95 14.15 -6.74
CA GLY A 111 -6.05 13.22 -7.07
C GLY A 111 -7.36 13.90 -7.51
N LYS A 112 -7.47 15.22 -7.35
CA LYS A 112 -8.66 16.01 -7.69
C LYS A 112 -8.57 16.76 -9.02
N THR A 113 -7.49 16.62 -9.79
CA THR A 113 -7.46 17.23 -11.13
C THR A 113 -8.30 16.34 -12.06
N PRO A 114 -9.52 16.76 -12.49
CA PRO A 114 -10.22 16.03 -13.53
C PRO A 114 -9.34 16.06 -14.77
N SER A 115 -9.06 14.89 -15.34
CA SER A 115 -8.51 14.77 -16.68
C SER A 115 -9.34 15.66 -17.60
N LYS A 116 -8.78 16.80 -18.01
CA LYS A 116 -9.36 17.64 -19.06
C LYS A 116 -9.37 16.78 -20.31
N LYS A 117 -10.57 16.34 -20.70
CA LYS A 117 -10.90 15.95 -22.07
C LYS A 117 -10.52 17.08 -23.03
#